data_AF-A0A5R8Z5A2-F1
#
_entry.id   AF-A0A5R8Z5A2-F1
#
_cell.length_a   1.000
_cell.length_b   1.000
_cell.length_c   1.000
_cell.angle_alpha   90.00
_cell.angle_beta   90.00
_cell.angle_gamma   90.00
#
_symmetry.space_group_name_H-M   'P 1'
#
loop_
_entity.id
_entity.type
_entity.pdbx_description
1 polymer ?
#
loop_
_entity_poly.entity_id
_entity_poly.type
_entity_poly.pdbx_seq_one_letter_code
_entity_poly.pdbx_strand_id
1 'polypeptide(L)'
;MAEIRSPGSLMEECRQYDAQLSELRMLLDERLHAARAELALAGEPHEVAPPVARVRPSAEAVRRASRDVAAIEAAIERMDLGLYGTCTKCEAFLPLDRLRSAPHMQLCAACAGETRMSA
;
A
#
# COMPACT_ATOMS: atom_id res chain seq x y z
N MET A 1 -35.91 -3.36 14.83
CA MET A 1 -36.09 -4.30 13.70
C MET A 1 -34.88 -4.12 12.80
N ALA A 2 -33.93 -5.05 12.81
CA ALA A 2 -32.80 -5.00 11.88
C ALA A 2 -33.32 -5.50 10.53
N GLU A 3 -33.34 -4.64 9.53
CA GLU A 3 -33.69 -5.04 8.16
C GLU A 3 -32.71 -6.12 7.72
N ILE A 4 -33.22 -7.34 7.50
CA ILE A 4 -32.42 -8.42 6.94
C ILE A 4 -32.09 -7.99 5.52
N ARG A 5 -30.83 -7.60 5.31
CA ARG A 5 -30.31 -7.24 3.99
C ARG A 5 -30.67 -8.35 3.00
N SER A 6 -31.28 -7.97 1.88
CA SER A 6 -31.66 -8.94 0.87
C SER A 6 -30.40 -9.63 0.29
N PRO A 7 -30.49 -10.90 -0.13
CA PRO A 7 -29.37 -11.59 -0.75
C PRO A 7 -28.76 -10.82 -1.94
N GLY A 8 -29.59 -10.08 -2.69
CA GLY A 8 -29.16 -9.24 -3.79
C GLY A 8 -28.30 -8.05 -3.35
N SER A 9 -28.65 -7.36 -2.25
CA SER A 9 -27.84 -6.23 -1.75
C SER A 9 -26.53 -6.69 -1.13
N LEU A 10 -26.49 -7.90 -0.56
CA LEU A 10 -25.24 -8.54 -0.10
C LEU A 10 -24.30 -8.86 -1.27
N MET A 11 -24.80 -9.48 -2.33
CA MET A 11 -24.01 -9.79 -3.51
C MET A 11 -23.52 -8.55 -4.25
N GLU A 12 -24.31 -7.47 -4.27
CA GLU A 12 -23.91 -6.21 -4.88
C GLU A 12 -22.80 -5.49 -4.10
N GLU A 13 -22.89 -5.47 -2.77
CA GLU A 13 -21.82 -4.93 -1.93
C GLU A 13 -20.53 -5.75 -2.02
N CYS A 14 -20.60 -7.09 -2.11
CA CYS A 14 -19.41 -7.90 -2.37
C CYS A 14 -18.76 -7.54 -3.72
N ARG A 15 -19.55 -7.43 -4.79
CA ARG A 15 -19.03 -7.03 -6.11
C ARG A 15 -18.41 -5.64 -6.10
N GLN A 16 -19.01 -4.70 -5.38
CA GLN A 16 -18.47 -3.36 -5.20
C GLN A 16 -17.14 -3.38 -4.44
N TYR A 17 -17.03 -4.19 -3.39
CA TYR A 17 -15.81 -4.36 -2.62
C TYR A 17 -14.70 -4.99 -3.48
N ASP A 18 -15.01 -6.03 -4.26
CA ASP A 18 -14.05 -6.68 -5.16
C ASP A 18 -13.54 -5.73 -6.26
N ALA A 19 -14.43 -4.90 -6.82
CA ALA A 19 -14.05 -3.87 -7.79
C ALA A 19 -13.11 -2.83 -7.15
N GLN A 20 -13.41 -2.40 -5.92
CA GLN A 20 -12.57 -1.47 -5.17
C GLN A 20 -11.19 -2.06 -4.85
N LEU A 21 -11.12 -3.34 -4.47
CA LEU A 21 -9.85 -4.03 -4.23
C LEU A 21 -9.02 -4.14 -5.51
N SER A 22 -9.66 -4.44 -6.63
CA SER A 22 -9.00 -4.53 -7.95
C SER A 22 -8.41 -3.18 -8.36
N GLU A 23 -9.14 -2.08 -8.15
CA GLU A 23 -8.65 -0.72 -8.42
C GLU A 23 -7.45 -0.36 -7.54
N LEU A 24 -7.52 -0.64 -6.23
CA LEU A 24 -6.42 -0.40 -5.31
C LEU A 24 -5.19 -1.24 -5.65
N ARG A 25 -5.39 -2.49 -6.10
CA ARG A 25 -4.30 -3.37 -6.56
C ARG A 25 -3.58 -2.78 -7.77
N MET A 26 -4.32 -2.34 -8.79
CA MET A 26 -3.72 -1.71 -9.97
C MET A 26 -2.86 -0.49 -9.60
N LEU A 27 -3.35 0.36 -8.69
CA LEU A 27 -2.60 1.53 -8.22
C LEU A 27 -1.32 1.15 -7.45
N LEU A 28 -1.37 0.08 -6.64
CA LEU A 28 -0.18 -0.42 -5.94
C LEU A 28 0.85 -1.00 -6.90
N ASP A 29 0.41 -1.78 -7.90
CA ASP A 29 1.30 -2.35 -8.91
C ASP A 29 1.99 -1.26 -9.74
N GLU A 30 1.27 -0.21 -10.17
CA GLU A 30 1.86 0.93 -10.88
C GLU A 30 2.92 1.65 -10.03
N ARG A 31 2.59 1.92 -8.77
CA ARG A 31 3.54 2.54 -7.81
C ARG A 31 4.77 1.67 -7.58
N LEU A 32 4.59 0.35 -7.50
CA LEU A 32 5.68 -0.60 -7.31
C LEU A 32 6.64 -0.59 -8.51
N HIS A 33 6.09 -0.59 -9.72
CA HIS A 33 6.89 -0.52 -10.95
C HIS A 33 7.70 0.78 -11.01
N ALA A 34 7.06 1.92 -10.74
CA ALA A 34 7.74 3.23 -10.71
C ALA A 34 8.86 3.27 -9.66
N ALA A 35 8.57 2.85 -8.42
CA ALA A 35 9.55 2.87 -7.33
C ALA A 35 10.74 1.93 -7.59
N ARG A 36 10.50 0.74 -8.17
CA ARG A 36 11.57 -0.19 -8.58
C ARG A 36 12.46 0.41 -9.68
N ALA A 37 11.87 1.11 -10.66
CA ALA A 37 12.64 1.77 -11.71
C ALA A 37 13.52 2.90 -11.16
N GLU A 38 13.02 3.72 -10.24
CA GLU A 38 13.80 4.77 -9.57
C GLU A 38 14.98 4.19 -8.77
N LEU A 39 14.76 3.09 -8.05
CA LEU A 39 15.80 2.38 -7.31
C LEU A 39 16.88 1.80 -8.23
N ALA A 40 16.50 1.23 -9.39
CA ALA A 40 17.44 0.73 -10.38
C ALA A 40 18.35 1.87 -10.90
N LEU A 41 17.78 3.05 -11.20
CA LEU A 41 18.56 4.21 -11.64
C LEU A 41 19.49 4.77 -10.54
N ALA A 42 19.13 4.59 -9.27
CA ALA A 42 19.92 5.02 -8.11
C ALA A 42 21.04 4.03 -7.73
N GLY A 43 20.85 2.75 -8.04
CA GLY A 43 21.70 1.63 -7.64
C GLY A 43 22.87 1.32 -8.57
N GLU A 44 22.91 1.89 -9.78
CA GLU A 44 23.96 1.57 -10.77
C GLU A 44 25.27 2.34 -10.50
N PRO A 45 26.36 1.61 -10.19
CA PRO A 45 27.64 1.79 -10.86
C PRO A 45 27.83 0.62 -11.83
N HIS A 46 27.27 0.73 -13.03
CA HIS A 46 27.69 -0.10 -14.16
C HIS A 46 28.49 0.78 -15.13
N GLU A 47 29.68 0.31 -15.46
CA GLU A 47 30.58 0.94 -16.40
C GLU A 47 29.86 1.15 -17.75
N VAL A 48 30.09 2.32 -18.36
CA VAL A 48 29.65 2.73 -19.71
C VAL A 48 28.25 3.39 -19.84
N ALA A 49 28.11 4.64 -19.38
CA ALA A 49 27.25 5.69 -19.99
C ALA A 49 27.70 7.10 -19.52
N PRO A 50 27.58 8.16 -20.34
CA PRO A 50 28.21 9.46 -20.06
C PRO A 50 27.52 10.20 -18.90
N PRO A 51 28.22 11.14 -18.23
CA PRO A 51 27.72 11.83 -17.06
C PRO A 51 26.72 12.91 -17.49
N VAL A 52 25.47 12.52 -17.73
CA VAL A 52 24.38 13.43 -17.40
C VAL A 52 24.44 13.63 -15.89
N ALA A 53 24.47 14.87 -15.43
CA ALA A 53 24.56 15.23 -14.02
C ALA A 53 23.30 14.74 -13.27
N ARG A 54 23.23 13.44 -13.00
CA ARG A 54 22.23 12.84 -12.15
C ARG A 54 22.62 13.23 -10.74
N VAL A 55 21.77 14.02 -10.09
CA VAL A 55 21.85 14.21 -8.65
C VAL A 55 21.79 12.81 -8.04
N ARG A 56 22.89 12.34 -7.47
CA ARG A 56 22.90 11.05 -6.78
C ARG A 56 21.94 11.15 -5.59
N PRO A 57 20.88 10.34 -5.54
CA PRO A 57 20.01 10.33 -4.38
C PRO A 57 20.83 9.96 -3.14
N SER A 58 20.52 10.61 -2.02
CA SER A 58 21.20 10.29 -0.76
C SER A 58 20.92 8.84 -0.37
N ALA A 59 21.83 8.21 0.37
CA ALA A 59 21.63 6.85 0.87
C ALA A 59 20.34 6.72 1.72
N GLU A 60 19.90 7.81 2.36
CA GLU A 60 18.64 7.86 3.10
C GLU A 60 17.41 7.86 2.19
N ALA A 61 17.46 8.58 1.07
CA ALA A 61 16.38 8.58 0.07
C ALA A 61 16.21 7.17 -0.53
N VAL A 62 17.31 6.50 -0.85
CA VAL A 62 17.30 5.11 -1.34
C VAL A 62 16.68 4.16 -0.30
N ARG A 63 17.12 4.24 0.97
CA ARG A 63 16.55 3.41 2.05
C ARG A 63 15.06 3.61 2.24
N ARG A 64 14.58 4.85 2.14
CA ARG A 64 13.15 5.17 2.24
C ARG A 64 12.38 4.52 1.08
N ALA A 65 12.83 4.73 -0.15
CA ALA A 65 12.20 4.14 -1.33
C ALA A 65 12.16 2.61 -1.24
N SER A 66 13.23 1.96 -0.76
CA SER A 66 13.24 0.50 -0.57
C SER A 66 12.22 0.03 0.48
N ARG A 67 12.01 0.78 1.57
CA ARG A 67 10.98 0.45 2.57
C ARG A 67 9.58 0.61 1.98
N ASP A 68 9.37 1.64 1.17
CA ASP A 68 8.08 1.89 0.53
C ASP A 68 7.73 0.76 -0.47
N VAL A 69 8.72 0.31 -1.25
CA VAL A 69 8.59 -0.88 -2.12
C VAL A 69 8.18 -2.11 -1.32
N ALA A 70 8.90 -2.41 -0.23
CA ALA A 70 8.60 -3.57 0.60
C ALA A 70 7.19 -3.48 1.22
N ALA A 71 6.75 -2.29 1.62
CA ALA A 71 5.40 -2.08 2.16
C ALA A 71 4.32 -2.31 1.10
N ILE A 72 4.55 -1.86 -0.15
CA ILE A 72 3.64 -2.08 -1.27
C ILE A 72 3.53 -3.57 -1.62
N GLU A 73 4.66 -4.28 -1.71
CA GLU A 73 4.71 -5.72 -1.97
C GLU A 73 3.95 -6.51 -0.89
N ALA A 74 4.18 -6.17 0.38
CA ALA A 74 3.48 -6.84 1.47
C ALA A 74 1.96 -6.53 1.46
N ALA A 75 1.53 -5.35 1.01
CA ALA A 75 0.11 -5.03 0.87
C ALA A 75 -0.54 -5.87 -0.24
N ILE A 76 0.16 -6.02 -1.37
CA ILE A 76 -0.20 -6.88 -2.50
C ILE A 76 -0.36 -8.34 -2.04
N GLU A 77 0.64 -8.90 -1.36
CA GLU A 77 0.60 -10.28 -0.86
C GLU A 77 -0.60 -10.50 0.08
N ARG A 78 -0.93 -9.51 0.92
CA ARG A 78 -2.11 -9.58 1.80
C ARG A 78 -3.43 -9.53 1.04
N MET A 79 -3.50 -8.85 -0.11
CA MET A 79 -4.68 -8.93 -0.98
C MET A 79 -4.82 -10.35 -1.52
N ASP A 80 -3.71 -10.95 -1.95
CA ASP A 80 -3.71 -12.32 -2.51
C ASP A 80 -4.11 -13.35 -1.44
N LEU A 81 -3.76 -13.11 -0.17
CA LEU A 81 -4.17 -13.92 0.98
C LEU A 81 -5.57 -13.60 1.52
N GLY A 82 -6.26 -12.57 1.00
CA GLY A 82 -7.55 -12.11 1.52
C GLY A 82 -7.48 -11.46 2.91
N LEU A 83 -6.29 -11.07 3.37
CA LEU A 83 -6.05 -10.41 4.66
C LEU A 83 -5.92 -8.89 4.54
N TYR A 84 -6.03 -8.35 3.32
CA TYR A 84 -5.96 -6.92 3.08
C TYR A 84 -7.05 -6.16 3.84
N GLY A 85 -6.69 -4.98 4.36
CA GLY A 85 -7.60 -4.22 5.21
C GLY A 85 -7.68 -4.70 6.66
N THR A 86 -6.78 -5.57 7.13
CA THR A 86 -6.60 -5.86 8.56
C THR A 86 -5.25 -5.33 9.06
N CYS A 87 -5.22 -4.83 10.30
CA CYS A 87 -4.01 -4.34 10.95
C CYS A 87 -3.06 -5.49 11.29
N THR A 88 -1.78 -5.39 10.93
CA THR A 88 -0.79 -6.45 11.20
C THR A 88 -0.40 -6.60 12.68
N LYS A 89 -0.79 -5.65 13.54
CA LYS A 89 -0.45 -5.65 14.97
C LYS A 89 -1.61 -6.02 15.89
N CYS A 90 -2.81 -5.53 15.59
CA CYS A 90 -3.98 -5.73 16.45
C CYS A 90 -5.14 -6.43 15.73
N GLU A 91 -4.95 -6.84 14.47
CA GLU A 91 -5.91 -7.58 13.64
C GLU A 91 -7.24 -6.85 13.38
N ALA A 92 -7.38 -5.62 13.86
CA ALA A 92 -8.56 -4.80 13.64
C ALA A 92 -8.71 -4.42 12.16
N PHE A 93 -9.97 -4.31 11.71
CA PHE A 93 -10.29 -3.83 10.38
C PHE A 93 -9.83 -2.38 10.18
N LEU A 94 -9.17 -2.14 9.06
CA LEU A 94 -8.74 -0.83 8.60
C LEU A 94 -9.90 -0.18 7.85
N PRO A 95 -10.31 1.04 8.23
CA PRO A 95 -11.39 1.74 7.53
C PRO A 95 -10.99 2.02 6.07
N LEU A 96 -11.96 1.86 5.17
CA LEU A 96 -11.73 1.96 3.72
C LEU A 96 -11.14 3.32 3.32
N ASP A 97 -11.58 4.42 3.94
CA ASP A 97 -11.05 5.77 3.66
C ASP A 97 -9.54 5.89 3.95
N ARG A 98 -9.03 5.14 4.92
CA ARG A 98 -7.59 5.04 5.21
C ARG A 98 -6.88 4.25 4.12
N LEU A 99 -7.45 3.14 3.67
CA LEU A 99 -6.88 2.33 2.59
C LEU A 99 -6.91 3.07 1.24
N ARG A 100 -7.91 3.92 1.01
CA ARG A 100 -7.99 4.79 -0.17
C ARG A 100 -6.93 5.89 -0.16
N SER A 101 -6.63 6.46 1.00
CA SER A 101 -5.57 7.48 1.13
C SER A 101 -4.15 6.90 1.12
N ALA A 102 -3.96 5.73 1.74
CA ALA A 102 -2.67 5.04 1.80
C ALA A 102 -2.84 3.51 1.68
N PRO A 103 -2.90 2.96 0.45
CA PRO A 103 -3.18 1.52 0.26
C PRO A 103 -2.06 0.56 0.67
N HIS A 104 -0.84 1.06 0.84
CA HIS A 104 0.29 0.27 1.35
C HIS A 104 0.33 0.22 2.89
N MET A 105 -0.57 0.94 3.58
CA MET A 105 -0.60 0.94 5.04
C MET A 105 -1.14 -0.36 5.61
N GLN A 106 -0.38 -0.92 6.54
CA GLN A 106 -0.70 -2.18 7.21
C GLN A 106 -1.07 -2.02 8.69
N LEU A 107 -1.07 -0.80 9.20
CA LEU A 107 -1.32 -0.48 10.61
C LEU A 107 -2.49 0.49 10.77
N CYS A 108 -3.30 0.28 11.81
CA CYS A 108 -4.34 1.21 12.22
C CYS A 108 -3.74 2.46 12.88
N ALA A 109 -4.52 3.55 13.00
CA ALA A 109 -4.05 4.82 13.56
C ALA A 109 -3.41 4.66 14.95
N ALA A 110 -4.03 3.83 15.79
CA ALA A 110 -3.53 3.53 17.12
C ALA A 110 -2.18 2.79 17.07
N CYS A 111 -2.05 1.76 16.21
CA CYS A 111 -0.82 0.99 16.10
C CYS A 111 0.31 1.75 15.40
N ALA A 112 -0.03 2.70 14.52
CA ALA A 112 0.91 3.61 13.88
C ALA A 112 1.35 4.77 14.80
N GLY A 113 0.75 4.91 15.99
CA GLY A 113 1.05 6.01 16.90
C GLY A 113 0.52 7.37 16.43
N GLU A 114 -0.37 7.39 15.44
CA GLU A 114 -1.02 8.59 14.92
C GLU A 114 -2.12 9.10 15.86
N THR A 115 -2.63 8.22 16.72
CA THR A 115 -3.43 8.63 17.87
C THR A 115 -2.50 9.27 18.89
N ARG A 116 -2.28 10.58 18.78
CA ARG A 116 -1.92 11.35 19.98
C ARG A 116 -3.04 11.09 20.97
N MET A 117 -2.69 10.45 22.09
CA MET A 117 -3.54 10.38 23.26
C MET A 117 -4.14 11.77 23.50
N SER A 118 -5.44 11.92 23.28
CA SER A 118 -6.22 12.92 23.99
C SER A 118 -6.51 12.31 25.35
N ALA A 119 -5.66 12.65 26.32
CA ALA A 119 -6.03 12.66 27.74
C ALA A 119 -6.67 14.02 28.05
#